data_AF-A0A7R8WT81-F1
#
_entry.id   AF-A0A7R8WT81-F1
#
_cell.length_a   1.000
_cell.length_b   1.000
_cell.length_c   1.000
_cell.angle_alpha   90.00
_cell.angle_beta   90.00
_cell.angle_gamma   90.00
#
_symmetry.space_group_name_H-M   'P 1'
#
loop_
_entity.id
_entity.type
_entity.pdbx_description
1 polymer ?
#
loop_
_entity_poly.entity_id
_entity_poly.type
_entity_poly.pdbx_seq_one_letter_code
_entity_poly.pdbx_strand_id
1 'polypeptide(L)'
;MMEAAVANNIVGVDGECGGSLSCATCHVFVADDWADKTGGPKDFEDAMLDATEAERTDASRLSCQIVADDSLDGLHLIVPTP
;
A
#
# COMPACT_ATOMS: atom_id res chain seq x y z
N MET A 1 -4.32 6.05 0.68
CA MET A 1 -4.99 5.18 -0.32
C MET A 1 -5.80 4.08 0.35
N MET A 2 -5.30 3.47 1.43
CA MET A 2 -6.03 2.45 2.19
C MET A 2 -7.46 2.84 2.55
N GLU A 3 -7.69 4.06 3.08
CA GLU A 3 -9.05 4.51 3.46
C GLU A 3 -10.03 4.47 2.28
N ALA A 4 -9.58 4.87 1.09
CA ALA A 4 -10.39 4.83 -0.12
C ALA A 4 -10.69 3.38 -0.55
N ALA A 5 -9.71 2.47 -0.45
CA ALA A 5 -9.91 1.05 -0.74
C ALA A 5 -10.93 0.42 0.22
N VAL A 6 -10.80 0.65 1.53
CA VAL A 6 -11.73 0.14 2.55
C VAL A 6 -13.14 0.72 2.35
N ALA A 7 -13.26 2.04 2.13
CA ALA A 7 -14.55 2.70 1.89
C ALA A 7 -15.29 2.17 0.65
N ASN A 8 -14.55 1.61 -0.32
CA ASN A 8 -15.08 1.02 -1.54
C ASN A 8 -15.10 -0.52 -1.52
N ASN A 9 -14.84 -1.14 -0.37
CA ASN A 9 -14.83 -2.60 -0.18
C ASN A 9 -13.91 -3.34 -1.16
N ILE A 10 -12.72 -2.80 -1.41
CA ILE A 10 -11.69 -3.49 -2.20
C ILE A 10 -11.18 -4.68 -1.40
N VAL A 11 -11.42 -5.89 -1.92
CA VAL A 11 -11.00 -7.15 -1.29
C VAL A 11 -9.47 -7.20 -1.19
N GLY A 12 -8.94 -7.63 -0.04
CA GLY A 12 -7.50 -7.77 0.24
C GLY A 12 -6.83 -6.52 0.79
N VAL A 13 -7.58 -5.43 1.00
CA VAL A 13 -7.11 -4.24 1.72
C VAL A 13 -7.96 -4.06 2.97
N ASP A 14 -7.54 -4.67 4.07
CA ASP A 14 -8.33 -4.67 5.32
C ASP A 14 -8.03 -3.43 6.18
N GLY A 15 -6.76 -3.02 6.25
CA GLY A 15 -6.37 -1.81 6.98
C GLY A 15 -6.65 -1.85 8.49
N GLU A 16 -6.46 -3.02 9.13
CA GLU A 16 -6.91 -3.34 10.49
C GLU A 16 -6.45 -2.33 11.57
N CYS A 17 -5.23 -1.79 11.46
CA CYS A 17 -4.71 -0.81 12.43
C CYS A 17 -5.22 0.63 12.19
N GLY A 18 -6.11 0.86 11.23
CA GLY A 18 -6.63 2.18 10.87
C GLY A 18 -5.58 3.13 10.27
N GLY A 19 -4.49 2.60 9.69
CA GLY A 19 -3.43 3.39 9.06
C GLY A 19 -2.34 3.89 10.01
N SER A 20 -2.30 3.39 11.24
CA SER A 20 -1.29 3.73 12.25
C SER A 20 0.08 3.05 12.06
N LEU A 21 0.34 2.47 10.88
CA LEU A 21 1.58 1.76 10.54
C LEU A 21 1.94 0.67 11.56
N SER A 22 0.92 -0.03 12.07
CA SER A 22 1.06 -1.07 13.10
C SER A 22 0.57 -2.46 12.65
N CYS A 23 0.17 -2.59 11.39
CA CYS A 23 -0.16 -3.87 10.74
C CYS A 23 0.39 -3.88 9.31
N ALA A 24 0.29 -5.01 8.61
CA ALA A 24 0.67 -5.15 7.20
C ALA A 24 -0.52 -5.47 6.26
N THR A 25 -1.76 -5.39 6.74
CA THR A 25 -2.99 -5.83 6.02
C THR A 25 -3.53 -4.84 4.98
N CYS A 26 -2.71 -3.86 4.57
CA CYS A 26 -3.03 -2.93 3.48
C CYS A 26 -1.96 -2.93 2.39
N HIS A 27 -1.24 -4.05 2.30
CA HIS A 27 -0.19 -4.32 1.34
C HIS A 27 -0.72 -4.22 -0.09
N VAL A 28 0.02 -3.49 -0.91
CA VAL A 28 -0.21 -3.35 -2.35
C VAL A 28 1.12 -3.37 -3.09
N PHE A 29 1.08 -3.68 -4.38
CA PHE A 29 2.16 -3.36 -5.29
C PHE A 29 1.84 -2.07 -6.04
N VAL A 30 2.81 -1.17 -6.11
CA VAL A 30 2.74 0.00 -6.97
C VAL A 30 3.10 -0.42 -8.39
N ALA A 31 2.28 -0.09 -9.38
CA ALA A 31 2.62 -0.36 -10.78
C ALA A 31 3.87 0.43 -11.19
N ASP A 32 4.74 -0.17 -12.02
CA ASP A 32 6.07 0.37 -12.36
C ASP A 32 6.06 1.85 -12.81
N ASP A 33 5.08 2.23 -13.64
CA ASP A 33 4.93 3.61 -14.14
C ASP A 33 4.64 4.66 -13.04
N TRP A 34 4.39 4.22 -11.81
CA TRP A 34 4.04 5.04 -10.65
C TRP A 34 5.09 5.04 -9.54
N ALA A 35 6.12 4.17 -9.61
CA ALA A 35 7.09 3.99 -8.55
C ALA A 35 7.77 5.31 -8.13
N ASP A 36 8.23 6.09 -9.11
CA ASP A 36 8.90 7.39 -8.87
C ASP A 36 7.96 8.43 -8.24
N LYS A 37 6.66 8.36 -8.55
CA LYS A 37 5.66 9.32 -8.06
C LYS A 37 5.17 9.00 -6.65
N THR A 38 5.04 7.72 -6.30
CA THR A 38 4.64 7.29 -4.95
C THR A 38 5.79 7.30 -3.96
N GLY A 39 7.03 7.37 -4.47
CA GLY A 39 8.24 7.17 -3.69
C GLY A 39 8.37 5.74 -3.13
N GLY A 40 9.43 5.54 -2.35
CA GLY A 40 9.68 4.27 -1.65
C GLY A 40 9.12 4.25 -0.22
N PRO A 41 9.12 3.06 0.42
CA PRO A 41 8.80 2.95 1.83
C PRO A 41 9.84 3.67 2.70
N LYS A 42 9.40 4.22 3.82
CA LYS A 42 10.28 4.76 4.88
C LYS A 42 10.65 3.66 5.86
N ASP A 43 11.66 3.86 6.72
CA ASP A 43 12.20 2.85 7.64
C ASP A 43 11.14 2.02 8.39
N PHE A 44 10.12 2.65 8.98
CA PHE A 44 9.06 1.93 9.69
C PHE A 44 8.11 1.16 8.77
N GLU A 45 7.84 1.71 7.58
CA GLU A 45 7.05 1.02 6.56
C GLU A 45 7.85 -0.18 6.02
N ASP A 46 9.13 0.02 5.74
CA ASP A 46 10.06 -0.99 5.25
C ASP A 46 10.14 -2.19 6.19
N ALA A 47 10.32 -1.95 7.49
CA ALA A 47 10.29 -3.00 8.50
C ALA A 47 8.93 -3.71 8.59
N MET A 48 7.84 -2.99 8.34
CA MET A 48 6.50 -3.59 8.37
C MET A 48 6.17 -4.42 7.14
N LEU A 49 6.80 -4.13 6.00
CA LEU A 49 6.64 -4.92 4.78
C LEU A 49 7.17 -6.36 4.91
N ASP A 50 8.02 -6.65 5.90
CA ASP A 50 8.47 -8.03 6.18
C ASP A 50 7.40 -8.89 6.86
N ALA A 51 6.31 -8.27 7.33
CA ALA A 51 5.18 -8.94 7.97
C ALA A 51 3.96 -9.09 7.05
N THR A 52 4.11 -8.82 5.75
CA THR A 52 3.02 -9.02 4.78
C THR A 52 2.70 -10.50 4.60
N GLU A 53 1.42 -10.81 4.38
CA GLU A 53 1.00 -12.19 4.11
C GLU A 53 1.48 -12.66 2.74
N ALA A 54 1.28 -11.83 1.71
CA ALA A 54 1.84 -12.06 0.39
C ALA A 54 3.34 -11.71 0.36
N GLU A 55 4.08 -12.36 -0.54
CA GLU A 55 5.51 -12.15 -0.69
C GLU A 55 5.83 -10.68 -0.98
N ARG A 56 6.79 -10.14 -0.24
CA ARG A 56 7.30 -8.78 -0.43
C ARG A 56 8.12 -8.70 -1.73
N THR A 57 7.92 -7.63 -2.48
CA THR A 57 8.71 -7.29 -3.68
C THR A 57 9.23 -5.85 -3.59
N ASP A 58 10.04 -5.43 -4.57
CA ASP A 58 10.50 -4.03 -4.67
C ASP A 58 9.35 -3.04 -4.93
N ALA A 59 8.22 -3.53 -5.46
CA ALA A 59 7.02 -2.73 -5.69
C ALA A 59 6.11 -2.64 -4.45
N SER A 60 6.44 -3.37 -3.37
CA SER A 60 5.62 -3.42 -2.16
C SER A 60 5.54 -2.07 -1.46
N ARG A 61 4.31 -1.66 -1.12
CA ARG A 61 4.00 -0.53 -0.25
C ARG A 61 2.84 -0.87 0.68
N LEU A 62 2.73 -0.15 1.79
CA LEU A 62 1.52 -0.13 2.59
C LEU A 62 0.65 1.04 2.13
N SER A 63 -0.51 0.74 1.55
CA SER A 63 -1.38 1.76 0.93
C SER A 63 -1.90 2.82 1.90
N CYS A 64 -1.78 2.62 3.22
CA CYS A 64 -2.05 3.63 4.23
C CYS A 64 -0.99 4.75 4.27
N GLN A 65 0.22 4.47 3.79
CA GLN A 65 1.33 5.44 3.72
C GLN A 65 1.37 6.21 2.38
N ILE A 66 0.54 5.83 1.41
CA ILE A 66 0.38 6.56 0.15
C ILE A 66 -0.76 7.58 0.34
N VAL A 67 -0.42 8.87 0.41
CA VAL A 67 -1.39 9.96 0.53
C VAL A 67 -1.83 10.37 -0.87
N ALA A 68 -3.13 10.52 -1.10
CA ALA A 68 -3.65 10.96 -2.38
C ALA A 68 -3.37 12.45 -2.59
N ASP A 69 -2.91 12.81 -3.78
CA ASP A 69 -2.75 14.18 -4.25
C ASP A 69 -2.91 14.22 -5.78
N ASP A 70 -3.02 15.43 -6.34
CA ASP A 70 -3.30 15.65 -7.77
C ASP A 70 -2.23 15.03 -8.71
N SER A 71 -1.00 14.82 -8.24
CA SER A 71 0.07 14.19 -9.04
C SER A 71 -0.12 12.67 -9.20
N LEU A 72 -0.99 12.08 -8.38
CA LEU A 72 -1.35 10.67 -8.36
C LEU A 72 -2.68 10.37 -9.08
N ASP A 73 -3.24 11.32 -9.83
CA ASP A 73 -4.43 11.08 -10.64
C ASP A 73 -4.17 9.97 -11.69
N GLY A 74 -4.95 8.89 -11.60
CA GLY A 74 -4.77 7.67 -12.40
C GLY A 74 -3.82 6.63 -11.80
N LEU A 75 -3.38 6.78 -10.54
CA LEU A 75 -2.53 5.82 -9.83
C LEU A 75 -3.10 4.39 -9.93
N HIS A 76 -2.24 3.45 -10.33
CA HIS A 76 -2.56 2.04 -10.38
C HIS A 76 -1.84 1.29 -9.26
N LEU A 77 -2.61 0.69 -8.35
CA LEU A 77 -2.15 -0.20 -7.29
C LEU A 77 -2.74 -1.59 -7.53
N ILE A 78 -1.93 -2.62 -7.29
CA ILE A 78 -2.31 -4.02 -7.43
C ILE A 78 -2.44 -4.61 -6.04
N VAL A 79 -3.58 -5.23 -5.74
CA VAL A 79 -3.77 -5.95 -4.49
C VAL A 79 -3.20 -7.35 -4.65
N PRO A 80 -2.23 -7.77 -3.83
CA PRO A 80 -1.62 -9.08 -3.94
C PRO A 80 -2.59 -10.18 -3.49
N THR A 81 -2.46 -11.35 -4.11
CA THR A 81 -3.02 -12.60 -3.60
C THR A 81 -1.93 -13.35 -2.84
N PRO A 82 -2.22 -13.90 -1.65
CA PRO A 82 -1.29 -14.77 -0.91
C PRO A 82 -0.81 -15.98 -1.71
#